data_AF-H8WZD8-F1
#
_entry.id   AF-H8WZD8-F1
#
_cell.length_a   1.000
_cell.length_b   1.000
_cell.length_c   1.000
_cell.angle_alpha   90.00
_cell.angle_beta   90.00
_cell.angle_gamma   90.00
#
_symmetry.space_group_name_H-M   'P 1'
#
loop_
_entity.id
_entity.type
_entity.pdbx_description
1 polymer ?
#
loop_
_entity_poly.entity_id
_entity_poly.type
_entity_poly.pdbx_seq_one_letter_code
_entity_poly.pdbx_strand_id
1 'polypeptide(L)'
;MFPPNMAMFYEILTLAIASSYVFAIYFGQPASLHNKDRDNLKVIRYRLQRVTILCVVLIIIIPLLIPGTFRDNIRQIGLIPGYTNSESISANFINIWYALKFINILFVSSIFQIFVEDYHSTFDDVYTTPLIYHFRDYVFAPITEELIYRGLILLVVTKTCPSFIKYTPYLFGVAHFHHALQLYCKEASSLPQIVVSTLFQFTYTSIFGFLANWLYLKTDFNLWCPIIIHSFCNLYGFPTLTVDSKKCVVHSIYYSLVIGGLYHTYREIVG
;
A
#
# COMPACT_ATOMS: atom_id res chain seq x y z
N MET A 1 -29.29 -0.51 9.79
CA MET A 1 -28.77 -1.83 9.41
C MET A 1 -29.38 -2.18 8.06
N PHE A 2 -28.57 -2.38 7.02
CA PHE A 2 -29.08 -2.74 5.69
C PHE A 2 -29.73 -4.12 5.72
N PRO A 3 -30.75 -4.39 4.88
CA PRO A 3 -31.28 -5.75 4.75
C PRO A 3 -30.16 -6.70 4.30
N PRO A 4 -30.17 -7.99 4.72
CA PRO A 4 -29.06 -8.93 4.51
C PRO A 4 -28.58 -9.03 3.05
N ASN A 5 -29.53 -9.00 2.10
CA ASN A 5 -29.24 -9.09 0.67
C ASN A 5 -28.43 -7.89 0.15
N MET A 6 -28.60 -6.71 0.75
CA MET A 6 -27.86 -5.51 0.36
C MET A 6 -26.45 -5.52 0.98
N ALA A 7 -26.28 -6.02 2.19
CA ALA A 7 -24.95 -6.19 2.79
C ALA A 7 -24.07 -7.13 1.96
N MET A 8 -24.62 -8.28 1.57
CA MET A 8 -23.94 -9.24 0.70
C MET A 8 -23.54 -8.62 -0.66
N PHE A 9 -24.40 -7.79 -1.26
CA PHE A 9 -24.07 -7.07 -2.49
C PHE A 9 -22.81 -6.19 -2.33
N TYR A 10 -22.71 -5.41 -1.25
CA TYR A 10 -21.56 -4.54 -1.02
C TYR A 10 -20.28 -5.30 -0.63
N GLU A 11 -20.39 -6.45 0.04
CA GLU A 11 -19.28 -7.35 0.28
C GLU A 11 -18.72 -7.92 -1.03
N ILE A 12 -19.60 -8.38 -1.93
CA ILE A 12 -19.22 -8.84 -3.28
C ILE A 12 -18.59 -7.70 -4.09
N LEU A 13 -19.18 -6.49 -4.05
CA LEU A 13 -18.63 -5.31 -4.71
C LEU A 13 -17.21 -5.01 -4.20
N THR A 14 -16.99 -5.11 -2.88
CA THR A 14 -15.68 -4.90 -2.26
C THR A 14 -14.65 -5.92 -2.76
N LEU A 15 -15.02 -7.20 -2.83
CA LEU A 15 -14.17 -8.26 -3.37
C LEU A 15 -13.87 -8.05 -4.87
N ALA A 16 -14.85 -7.58 -5.64
CA ALA A 16 -14.67 -7.26 -7.05
C ALA A 16 -13.71 -6.08 -7.25
N ILE A 17 -13.83 -5.00 -6.45
CA ILE A 17 -12.90 -3.87 -6.47
C ILE A 17 -11.48 -4.34 -6.13
N ALA A 18 -11.31 -5.11 -5.05
CA ALA A 18 -10.00 -5.64 -4.65
C ALA A 18 -9.34 -6.49 -5.75
N SER A 19 -10.11 -7.35 -6.40
CA SER A 19 -9.62 -8.24 -7.46
C SER A 19 -9.33 -7.51 -8.77
N SER A 20 -10.03 -6.39 -9.03
CA SER A 20 -9.94 -5.63 -10.28
C SER A 20 -8.54 -5.07 -10.56
N TYR A 21 -7.77 -4.75 -9.51
CA TYR A 21 -6.41 -4.22 -9.66
C TYR A 21 -5.46 -5.26 -10.27
N VAL A 22 -5.42 -6.46 -9.67
CA VAL A 22 -4.64 -7.60 -10.18
C VAL A 22 -5.14 -7.98 -11.58
N PHE A 23 -6.45 -7.99 -11.79
CA PHE A 23 -7.04 -8.25 -13.09
C PHE A 23 -6.57 -7.23 -14.15
N ALA A 24 -6.53 -5.94 -13.85
CA ALA A 24 -6.09 -4.91 -14.80
C ALA A 24 -4.61 -5.08 -15.23
N ILE A 25 -3.77 -5.62 -14.34
CA ILE A 25 -2.35 -5.86 -14.59
C ILE A 25 -2.11 -7.04 -15.53
N TYR A 26 -2.84 -8.15 -15.35
CA TYR A 26 -2.58 -9.41 -16.06
C TYR A 26 -3.56 -9.71 -17.20
N PHE A 27 -4.83 -9.31 -17.06
CA PHE A 27 -5.84 -9.69 -18.04
C PHE A 27 -5.73 -8.87 -19.33
N GLY A 28 -5.83 -9.58 -20.46
CA GLY A 28 -5.78 -8.98 -21.79
C GLY A 28 -4.40 -8.48 -22.21
N GLN A 29 -3.33 -8.92 -21.52
CA GLN A 29 -1.97 -8.58 -21.93
C GLN A 29 -1.69 -9.10 -23.36
N PRO A 30 -1.17 -8.27 -24.28
CA PRO A 30 -0.88 -8.71 -25.64
C PRO A 30 0.16 -9.85 -25.65
N ALA A 31 0.01 -10.81 -26.57
CA ALA A 31 0.93 -11.95 -26.71
C ALA A 31 2.41 -11.51 -26.87
N SER A 32 2.65 -10.33 -27.46
CA SER A 32 3.99 -9.73 -27.60
C SER A 32 4.67 -9.35 -26.27
N LEU A 33 3.93 -9.39 -25.16
CA LEU A 33 4.38 -9.00 -23.83
C LEU A 33 4.33 -10.16 -22.80
N HIS A 34 3.71 -11.30 -23.10
CA HIS A 34 3.54 -12.40 -22.12
C HIS A 34 4.86 -12.96 -21.56
N ASN A 35 5.87 -13.13 -22.41
CA ASN A 35 7.16 -13.70 -22.00
C ASN A 35 8.19 -12.63 -21.59
N LYS A 36 7.77 -11.37 -21.51
CA LYS A 36 8.67 -10.28 -21.14
C LYS A 36 8.70 -10.13 -19.64
N ASP A 37 9.88 -9.77 -19.14
CA ASP A 37 10.03 -9.47 -17.73
C ASP A 37 9.16 -8.27 -17.29
N ARG A 38 8.79 -8.26 -16.01
CA ARG A 38 8.01 -7.16 -15.38
C ARG A 38 8.68 -5.81 -15.54
N ASP A 39 10.01 -5.77 -15.63
CA ASP A 39 10.79 -4.55 -15.76
C ASP A 39 10.99 -4.14 -17.23
N ASN A 40 10.44 -4.89 -18.18
CA ASN A 40 10.41 -4.44 -19.57
C ASN A 40 9.57 -3.16 -19.71
N LEU A 41 10.17 -2.11 -20.29
CA LEU A 41 9.52 -0.80 -20.45
C LEU A 41 8.13 -0.85 -21.11
N LYS A 42 7.90 -1.76 -22.07
CA LYS A 42 6.59 -1.92 -22.72
C LYS A 42 5.57 -2.52 -21.76
N VAL A 43 5.99 -3.47 -20.91
CA VAL A 43 5.13 -4.08 -19.88
C VAL A 43 4.76 -3.05 -18.82
N ILE A 44 5.73 -2.25 -18.36
CA ILE A 44 5.48 -1.17 -17.39
C ILE A 44 4.45 -0.18 -17.96
N ARG A 45 4.71 0.40 -19.14
CA ARG A 45 3.79 1.38 -19.74
C ARG A 45 2.39 0.82 -19.95
N TYR A 46 2.28 -0.43 -20.40
CA TYR A 46 0.99 -1.11 -20.56
C TYR A 46 0.23 -1.22 -19.23
N ARG A 47 0.89 -1.68 -18.17
CA ARG A 47 0.29 -1.83 -16.84
C ARG A 47 -0.10 -0.47 -16.25
N LEU A 48 0.76 0.54 -16.34
CA LEU A 48 0.46 1.90 -15.89
C LEU A 48 -0.84 2.40 -16.56
N GLN A 49 -0.93 2.30 -17.89
CA GLN A 49 -2.13 2.74 -18.63
C GLN A 49 -3.40 2.01 -18.17
N ARG A 50 -3.34 0.67 -18.05
CA ARG A 50 -4.49 -0.16 -17.64
C ARG A 50 -4.97 0.17 -16.24
N VAL A 51 -4.04 0.32 -15.30
CA VAL A 51 -4.35 0.68 -13.91
C VAL A 51 -4.90 2.11 -13.83
N THR A 52 -4.34 3.07 -14.59
CA THR A 52 -4.90 4.43 -14.65
C THR A 52 -6.35 4.44 -15.14
N ILE A 53 -6.65 3.70 -16.23
CA ILE A 53 -8.03 3.59 -16.74
C ILE A 53 -8.95 3.00 -15.67
N LEU A 54 -8.52 1.91 -15.00
CA LEU A 54 -9.28 1.31 -13.91
C LEU A 54 -9.58 2.33 -12.80
N CYS A 55 -8.57 3.03 -12.30
CA CYS A 55 -8.72 4.01 -11.23
C CYS A 55 -9.68 5.15 -11.62
N VAL A 56 -9.58 5.69 -12.83
CA VAL A 56 -10.48 6.75 -13.32
C VAL A 56 -11.92 6.25 -13.38
N VAL A 57 -12.14 5.06 -13.95
CA VAL A 57 -13.47 4.45 -14.05
C VAL A 57 -14.07 4.22 -12.66
N LEU A 58 -13.29 3.67 -11.72
CA LEU A 58 -13.79 3.35 -10.40
C LEU A 58 -14.01 4.59 -9.51
N ILE A 59 -13.21 5.66 -9.64
CA ILE A 59 -13.47 6.94 -8.97
C ILE A 59 -14.83 7.53 -9.40
N ILE A 60 -15.29 7.27 -10.62
CA ILE A 60 -16.59 7.76 -11.09
C ILE A 60 -17.70 6.79 -10.68
N ILE A 61 -17.54 5.49 -10.95
CA ILE A 61 -18.61 4.50 -10.75
C ILE A 61 -18.88 4.25 -9.27
N ILE A 62 -17.86 4.03 -8.45
CA ILE A 62 -18.07 3.61 -7.05
C ILE A 62 -18.86 4.66 -6.27
N PRO A 63 -18.50 5.96 -6.26
CA PRO A 63 -19.28 7.04 -5.65
C PRO A 63 -20.76 7.14 -6.05
N LEU A 64 -21.14 6.62 -7.22
CA LEU A 64 -22.53 6.58 -7.69
C LEU A 64 -23.31 5.36 -7.17
N LEU A 65 -22.61 4.29 -6.79
CA LEU A 65 -23.19 3.02 -6.36
C LEU A 65 -23.41 2.91 -4.84
N ILE A 66 -22.79 3.79 -4.03
CA ILE A 66 -22.94 3.75 -2.57
C ILE A 66 -23.77 4.93 -2.03
N PRO A 67 -24.41 4.77 -0.85
CA PRO A 67 -25.27 5.79 -0.25
C PRO A 67 -24.55 7.11 0.01
N GLY A 68 -25.29 8.22 -0.10
CA GLY A 68 -24.79 9.58 0.06
C GLY A 68 -24.77 10.34 -1.26
N THR A 69 -24.39 11.62 -1.22
CA THR A 69 -24.21 12.39 -2.45
C THR A 69 -22.88 12.03 -3.11
N PHE A 70 -22.81 12.12 -4.45
CA PHE A 70 -21.56 11.92 -5.18
C PHE A 70 -20.43 12.82 -4.64
N ARG A 71 -20.77 14.07 -4.31
CA ARG A 71 -19.86 15.04 -3.69
C ARG A 71 -19.25 14.51 -2.39
N ASP A 72 -20.09 14.05 -1.45
CA ASP A 72 -19.61 13.57 -0.14
C ASP A 72 -18.79 12.28 -0.28
N ASN A 73 -19.17 11.42 -1.23
CA ASN A 73 -18.44 10.20 -1.53
C ASN A 73 -17.04 10.50 -2.10
N ILE A 74 -16.92 11.45 -3.03
CA ILE A 74 -15.62 11.89 -3.56
C ILE A 74 -14.76 12.53 -2.47
N ARG A 75 -15.35 13.34 -1.59
CA ARG A 75 -14.62 13.97 -0.48
C ARG A 75 -14.07 12.96 0.52
N GLN A 76 -14.84 11.92 0.83
CA GLN A 76 -14.40 10.83 1.70
C GLN A 76 -13.30 9.95 1.07
N ILE A 77 -13.14 9.92 -0.26
CA ILE A 77 -11.97 9.25 -0.88
C ILE A 77 -10.67 9.95 -0.48
N GLY A 78 -10.69 11.25 -0.15
CA GLY A 78 -9.53 11.91 0.44
C GLY A 78 -8.40 12.26 -0.52
N LEU A 79 -8.62 12.15 -1.83
CA LEU A 79 -7.57 12.30 -2.83
C LEU A 79 -7.14 13.76 -3.06
N ILE A 80 -8.06 14.72 -2.92
CA ILE A 80 -7.82 16.14 -3.21
C ILE A 80 -7.65 16.92 -1.89
N PRO A 81 -6.43 17.37 -1.53
CA PRO A 81 -6.22 18.16 -0.31
C PRO A 81 -7.06 19.43 -0.30
N GLY A 82 -7.67 19.76 0.84
CA GLY A 82 -8.63 20.85 0.98
C GLY A 82 -10.04 20.54 0.48
N TYR A 83 -10.24 19.42 -0.23
CA TYR A 83 -11.54 18.90 -0.64
C TYR A 83 -11.77 17.50 -0.06
N THR A 84 -11.45 17.35 1.22
CA THR A 84 -11.64 16.13 2.02
C THR A 84 -12.80 16.31 3.00
N ASN A 85 -13.06 15.33 3.86
CA ASN A 85 -14.09 15.45 4.90
C ASN A 85 -13.84 16.62 5.85
N SER A 86 -12.58 16.87 6.20
CA SER A 86 -12.16 17.99 7.04
C SER A 86 -12.42 19.40 6.47
N GLU A 87 -12.64 19.55 5.15
CA GLU A 87 -12.73 20.84 4.42
C GLU A 87 -11.56 21.79 4.65
N SER A 88 -10.46 21.30 5.22
CA SER A 88 -9.38 22.13 5.71
C SER A 88 -8.05 21.66 5.13
N ILE A 89 -7.50 22.49 4.26
CA ILE A 89 -6.20 22.24 3.67
C ILE A 89 -5.09 22.17 4.73
N SER A 90 -5.18 23.02 5.78
CA SER A 90 -4.21 23.02 6.88
C SER A 90 -4.30 21.73 7.69
N ALA A 91 -5.50 21.24 7.99
CA ALA A 91 -5.68 19.95 8.66
C ALA A 91 -5.10 18.80 7.83
N ASN A 92 -5.27 18.83 6.50
CA ASN A 92 -4.69 17.80 5.62
C ASN A 92 -3.17 17.82 5.63
N PHE A 93 -2.54 18.99 5.60
CA PHE A 93 -1.08 19.09 5.71
C PHE A 93 -0.56 18.68 7.09
N ILE A 94 -1.28 18.99 8.18
CA ILE A 94 -0.94 18.51 9.53
C ILE A 94 -1.00 16.98 9.58
N ASN A 95 -2.03 16.37 9.01
CA ASN A 95 -2.17 14.91 8.96
C ASN A 95 -1.08 14.25 8.09
N ILE A 96 -0.70 14.88 6.98
CA ILE A 96 0.43 14.45 6.14
C ILE A 96 1.74 14.52 6.93
N TRP A 97 1.97 15.63 7.65
CA TRP A 97 3.15 15.77 8.50
C TRP A 97 3.18 14.73 9.62
N TYR A 98 2.03 14.45 10.22
CA TYR A 98 1.89 13.37 11.20
C TYR A 98 2.26 12.01 10.60
N ALA A 99 1.77 11.67 9.41
CA ALA A 99 2.11 10.44 8.71
C ALA A 99 3.61 10.34 8.40
N LEU A 100 4.23 11.43 7.95
CA LEU A 100 5.67 11.52 7.72
C LEU A 100 6.47 11.29 8.99
N LYS A 101 6.10 11.96 10.10
CA LYS A 101 6.75 11.76 11.39
C LYS A 101 6.60 10.31 11.85
N PHE A 102 5.39 9.76 11.75
CA PHE A 102 5.08 8.41 12.18
C PHE A 102 5.95 7.38 11.44
N ILE A 103 6.02 7.44 10.11
CA ILE A 103 6.79 6.45 9.34
C ILE A 103 8.29 6.55 9.60
N ASN A 104 8.82 7.76 9.76
CA ASN A 104 10.24 7.95 10.07
C ASN A 104 10.60 7.47 11.49
N ILE A 105 9.69 7.56 12.46
CA ILE A 105 9.91 6.98 13.80
C ILE A 105 9.84 5.45 13.74
N LEU A 106 8.87 4.88 13.00
CA LEU A 106 8.76 3.43 12.85
C LEU A 106 10.01 2.83 12.18
N PHE A 107 10.58 3.52 11.18
CA PHE A 107 11.75 3.07 10.42
C PHE A 107 13.07 3.71 10.87
N VAL A 108 13.12 4.31 12.07
CA VAL A 108 14.32 5.01 12.56
C VAL A 108 15.55 4.09 12.63
N SER A 109 15.35 2.79 12.88
CA SER A 109 16.42 1.78 12.83
C SER A 109 16.97 1.58 11.42
N SER A 110 16.12 1.51 10.40
CA SER A 110 16.52 1.39 8.99
C SER A 110 17.24 2.65 8.51
N ILE A 111 16.78 3.83 8.93
CA ILE A 111 17.46 5.10 8.66
C ILE A 111 18.85 5.10 9.30
N PHE A 112 18.96 4.70 10.57
CA PHE A 112 20.25 4.56 11.26
C PHE A 112 21.19 3.58 10.55
N GLN A 113 20.66 2.44 10.09
CA GLN A 113 21.43 1.44 9.36
C GLN A 113 22.04 2.01 8.07
N ILE A 114 21.26 2.78 7.29
CA ILE A 114 21.74 3.44 6.06
C ILE A 114 22.98 4.31 6.35
N PHE A 115 23.00 5.04 7.47
CA PHE A 115 24.13 5.88 7.85
C PHE A 115 25.33 5.10 8.37
N VAL A 116 25.12 3.93 8.99
CA VAL A 116 26.19 3.14 9.60
C VAL A 116 26.89 2.23 8.59
N GLU A 117 26.13 1.61 7.71
CA GLU A 117 26.62 0.64 6.73
C GLU A 117 27.10 1.32 5.43
N ASP A 118 27.03 2.66 5.36
CA ASP A 118 27.36 3.46 4.18
C ASP A 118 26.71 2.82 2.93
N TYR A 119 25.38 2.72 2.98
CA TYR A 119 24.58 1.93 2.04
C TYR A 119 24.54 2.59 0.65
N HIS A 120 25.70 2.61 0.01
CA HIS A 120 25.95 3.10 -1.33
C HIS A 120 25.06 2.37 -2.35
N SER A 121 24.74 1.09 -2.12
CA SER A 121 23.96 0.28 -3.07
C SER A 121 22.51 0.74 -3.28
N THR A 122 21.81 1.32 -2.29
CA THR A 122 20.43 1.83 -2.51
C THR A 122 20.44 3.12 -3.31
N PHE A 123 21.35 4.05 -3.00
CA PHE A 123 21.38 5.35 -3.68
C PHE A 123 22.14 5.32 -5.01
N ASP A 124 23.13 4.45 -5.19
CA ASP A 124 23.82 4.27 -6.48
C ASP A 124 22.92 3.59 -7.52
N ASP A 125 22.01 2.70 -7.09
CA ASP A 125 20.99 2.11 -7.96
C ASP A 125 19.97 3.17 -8.42
N VAL A 126 19.71 4.20 -7.61
CA VAL A 126 18.80 5.31 -7.97
C VAL A 126 19.32 6.13 -9.16
N TYR A 127 20.64 6.29 -9.29
CA TYR A 127 21.24 7.05 -10.40
C TYR A 127 21.45 6.22 -11.67
N THR A 128 21.50 4.89 -11.55
CA THR A 128 21.81 3.98 -12.67
C THR A 128 20.57 3.32 -13.26
N THR A 129 19.48 3.22 -12.50
CA THR A 129 18.23 2.62 -12.99
C THR A 129 17.31 3.65 -13.67
N PRO A 130 16.56 3.23 -14.71
CA PRO A 130 15.61 4.11 -15.39
C PRO A 130 14.59 4.74 -14.43
N LEU A 131 14.43 6.07 -14.50
CA LEU A 131 13.48 6.85 -13.67
C LEU A 131 12.06 6.28 -13.60
N ILE A 132 11.62 5.60 -14.66
CA ILE A 132 10.29 4.96 -14.72
C ILE A 132 10.12 3.84 -13.70
N TYR A 133 11.19 3.18 -13.27
CA TYR A 133 11.14 2.14 -12.23
C TYR A 133 10.84 2.78 -10.87
N HIS A 134 11.59 3.83 -10.50
CA HIS A 134 11.32 4.61 -9.29
C HIS A 134 9.93 5.24 -9.29
N PHE A 135 9.52 5.81 -10.42
CA PHE A 135 8.16 6.36 -10.54
C PHE A 135 7.10 5.27 -10.33
N ARG A 136 7.29 4.08 -10.93
CA ARG A 136 6.38 2.95 -10.75
C ARG A 136 6.30 2.54 -9.28
N ASP A 137 7.44 2.31 -8.64
CA ASP A 137 7.51 1.65 -7.33
C ASP A 137 7.26 2.61 -6.15
N TYR A 138 7.68 3.87 -6.26
CA TYR A 138 7.60 4.84 -5.15
C TYR A 138 6.50 5.88 -5.29
N VAL A 139 5.85 5.99 -6.45
CA VAL A 139 4.80 7.00 -6.69
C VAL A 139 3.53 6.34 -7.21
N PHE A 140 3.60 5.71 -8.38
CA PHE A 140 2.42 5.21 -9.06
C PHE A 140 1.75 4.07 -8.29
N ALA A 141 2.48 3.00 -7.95
CA ALA A 141 1.93 1.86 -7.25
C ALA A 141 1.33 2.27 -5.88
N PRO A 142 2.04 3.03 -5.02
CA PRO A 142 1.45 3.60 -3.81
C PRO A 142 0.14 4.34 -4.06
N ILE A 143 0.12 5.33 -4.96
CA ILE A 143 -1.09 6.13 -5.23
C ILE A 143 -2.27 5.25 -5.66
N THR A 144 -2.04 4.35 -6.63
CA THR A 144 -3.13 3.57 -7.21
C THR A 144 -3.61 2.47 -6.27
N GLU A 145 -2.72 1.83 -5.52
CA GLU A 145 -3.10 0.81 -4.55
C GLU A 145 -3.81 1.41 -3.34
N GLU A 146 -3.33 2.54 -2.80
CA GLU A 146 -4.04 3.25 -1.74
C GLU A 146 -5.42 3.71 -2.19
N LEU A 147 -5.54 4.25 -3.41
CA LEU A 147 -6.83 4.65 -3.95
C LEU A 147 -7.82 3.48 -4.00
N ILE A 148 -7.42 2.31 -4.51
CA ILE A 148 -8.31 1.15 -4.59
C ILE A 148 -8.68 0.64 -3.19
N TYR A 149 -7.69 0.35 -2.36
CA TYR A 149 -7.91 -0.39 -1.11
C TYR A 149 -8.33 0.49 0.07
N ARG A 150 -7.95 1.78 0.09
CA ARG A 150 -8.25 2.71 1.18
C ARG A 150 -9.29 3.72 0.72
N GLY A 151 -9.08 4.35 -0.44
CA GLY A 151 -10.06 5.27 -1.00
C GLY A 151 -11.41 4.61 -1.28
N LEU A 152 -11.43 3.59 -2.15
CA LEU A 152 -12.68 3.01 -2.67
C LEU A 152 -13.25 1.89 -1.81
N ILE A 153 -12.44 0.91 -1.42
CA ILE A 153 -12.92 -0.21 -0.58
C ILE A 153 -13.42 0.31 0.77
N LEU A 154 -12.70 1.20 1.47
CA LEU A 154 -13.19 1.74 2.74
C LEU A 154 -14.38 2.68 2.55
N LEU A 155 -14.50 3.40 1.43
CA LEU A 155 -15.73 4.15 1.12
C LEU A 155 -16.95 3.23 1.07
N VAL A 156 -16.85 2.07 0.41
CA VAL A 156 -17.93 1.07 0.38
C VAL A 156 -18.19 0.56 1.80
N VAL A 157 -17.21 -0.07 2.44
CA VAL A 157 -17.46 -0.82 3.68
C VAL A 157 -17.84 0.08 4.86
N THR A 158 -17.34 1.32 4.95
CA THR A 158 -17.70 2.23 6.05
C THR A 158 -19.14 2.74 5.95
N LYS A 159 -19.68 2.90 4.73
CA LYS A 159 -21.05 3.41 4.54
C LYS A 159 -22.10 2.31 4.47
N THR A 160 -21.72 1.06 4.16
CA THR A 160 -22.71 0.02 3.85
C THR A 160 -22.56 -1.25 4.69
N CYS A 161 -21.35 -1.78 4.86
CA CYS A 161 -21.08 -3.00 5.61
C CYS A 161 -19.88 -2.85 6.59
N PRO A 162 -20.00 -2.04 7.67
CA PRO A 162 -18.86 -1.71 8.55
C PRO A 162 -18.21 -2.91 9.24
N SER A 163 -18.97 -3.98 9.48
CA SER A 163 -18.45 -5.25 10.00
C SER A 163 -17.38 -5.88 9.11
N PHE A 164 -17.31 -5.50 7.82
CA PHE A 164 -16.36 -6.00 6.84
C PHE A 164 -15.00 -5.27 6.88
N ILE A 165 -14.90 -4.12 7.56
CA ILE A 165 -13.66 -3.33 7.66
C ILE A 165 -12.49 -4.18 8.15
N LYS A 166 -12.71 -5.04 9.15
CA LYS A 166 -11.68 -5.94 9.72
C LYS A 166 -11.07 -6.92 8.71
N TYR A 167 -11.75 -7.18 7.59
CA TYR A 167 -11.26 -8.08 6.55
C TYR A 167 -10.48 -7.36 5.44
N THR A 168 -10.66 -6.05 5.29
CA THR A 168 -10.03 -5.28 4.21
C THR A 168 -8.49 -5.30 4.21
N PRO A 169 -7.77 -5.37 5.35
CA PRO A 169 -6.32 -5.56 5.34
C PRO A 169 -5.88 -6.85 4.62
N TYR A 170 -6.63 -7.94 4.80
CA TYR A 170 -6.32 -9.21 4.16
C TYR A 170 -6.61 -9.19 2.66
N LEU A 171 -7.53 -8.34 2.18
CA LEU A 171 -7.75 -8.17 0.74
C LEU A 171 -6.51 -7.59 0.05
N PHE A 172 -5.85 -6.63 0.71
CA PHE A 172 -4.56 -6.12 0.24
C PHE A 172 -3.49 -7.21 0.28
N GLY A 173 -3.45 -8.02 1.34
CA GLY A 173 -2.52 -9.14 1.44
C GLY A 173 -2.69 -10.22 0.36
N VAL A 174 -3.94 -10.67 0.14
CA VAL A 174 -4.26 -11.69 -0.87
C VAL A 174 -3.92 -11.21 -2.27
N ALA A 175 -4.04 -9.91 -2.55
CA ALA A 175 -3.68 -9.36 -3.86
C ALA A 175 -2.23 -9.68 -4.27
N HIS A 176 -1.32 -9.85 -3.30
CA HIS A 176 0.09 -10.16 -3.54
C HIS A 176 0.36 -11.64 -3.84
N PHE A 177 -0.64 -12.53 -3.74
CA PHE A 177 -0.49 -13.95 -4.10
C PHE A 177 -0.17 -14.13 -5.58
N HIS A 178 -0.47 -13.13 -6.41
CA HIS A 178 -0.11 -13.18 -7.82
C HIS A 178 1.43 -13.27 -8.04
N HIS A 179 2.26 -12.84 -7.08
CA HIS A 179 3.71 -13.05 -7.13
C HIS A 179 4.09 -14.53 -6.99
N ALA A 180 3.34 -15.29 -6.18
CA ALA A 180 3.54 -16.73 -6.05
C ALA A 180 3.31 -17.43 -7.39
N LEU A 181 2.24 -17.05 -8.11
CA LEU A 181 1.96 -17.53 -9.46
C LEU A 181 3.12 -17.21 -10.42
N GLN A 182 3.71 -16.03 -10.34
CA GLN A 182 4.86 -15.66 -11.19
C GLN A 182 6.09 -16.52 -10.90
N LEU A 183 6.42 -16.73 -9.63
CA LEU A 183 7.56 -17.56 -9.23
C LEU A 183 7.37 -19.01 -9.69
N TYR A 184 6.14 -19.52 -9.57
CA TYR A 184 5.79 -20.86 -10.03
C TYR A 184 5.88 -20.98 -11.55
N CYS A 185 5.26 -20.08 -12.31
CA CYS A 185 5.25 -20.13 -13.78
C CYS A 185 6.62 -19.89 -14.41
N LYS A 186 7.53 -19.17 -13.74
CA LYS A 186 8.90 -18.92 -14.23
C LYS A 186 9.89 -20.02 -13.82
N GLU A 187 9.45 -21.04 -13.09
CA GLU A 187 10.32 -22.06 -12.46
C GLU A 187 11.49 -21.46 -11.66
N ALA A 188 11.31 -20.24 -11.13
CA ALA A 188 12.40 -19.44 -10.56
C ALA A 188 12.79 -19.88 -9.14
N SER A 189 12.02 -20.77 -8.51
CA SER A 189 12.19 -21.16 -7.11
C SER A 189 11.54 -22.52 -6.81
N SER A 190 12.04 -23.22 -5.79
CA SER A 190 11.43 -24.46 -5.31
C SER A 190 10.07 -24.20 -4.63
N LEU A 191 9.18 -25.19 -4.64
CA LEU A 191 7.84 -25.06 -4.02
C LEU A 191 7.88 -24.61 -2.55
N PRO A 192 8.77 -25.14 -1.67
CA PRO A 192 8.87 -24.64 -0.30
C PRO A 192 9.26 -23.16 -0.20
N GLN A 193 10.17 -22.68 -1.05
CA GLN A 193 10.58 -21.27 -1.09
C GLN A 193 9.42 -20.37 -1.52
N ILE A 194 8.65 -20.79 -2.54
CA ILE A 194 7.47 -20.06 -2.99
C ILE A 194 6.45 -19.93 -1.85
N VAL A 195 6.17 -21.02 -1.13
CA VAL A 195 5.22 -21.01 0.00
C VAL A 195 5.68 -20.06 1.10
N VAL A 196 6.94 -20.17 1.55
CA VAL A 196 7.48 -19.30 2.60
C VAL A 196 7.45 -17.83 2.19
N SER A 197 7.90 -17.51 0.98
CA SER A 197 7.88 -16.13 0.46
C SER A 197 6.46 -15.58 0.35
N THR A 198 5.50 -16.40 -0.09
CA THR A 198 4.09 -15.98 -0.23
C THR A 198 3.45 -15.73 1.13
N LEU A 199 3.68 -16.60 2.10
CA LEU A 199 3.17 -16.42 3.47
C LEU A 199 3.78 -15.18 4.13
N PHE A 200 5.09 -14.97 3.98
CA PHE A 200 5.74 -13.77 4.49
C PHE A 200 5.16 -12.50 3.85
N GLN A 201 5.05 -12.46 2.52
CA GLN A 201 4.49 -11.33 1.79
C GLN A 201 3.05 -11.06 2.24
N PHE A 202 2.22 -12.11 2.35
CA PHE A 202 0.85 -12.00 2.82
C PHE A 202 0.74 -11.40 4.21
N THR A 203 1.51 -11.91 5.17
CA THR A 203 1.50 -11.43 6.55
C THR A 203 1.96 -9.99 6.62
N TYR A 204 3.08 -9.68 5.98
CA TYR A 204 3.65 -8.33 5.98
C TYR A 204 2.70 -7.30 5.37
N THR A 205 2.17 -7.60 4.18
CA THR A 205 1.23 -6.69 3.49
C THR A 205 -0.12 -6.59 4.21
N SER A 206 -0.59 -7.66 4.88
CA SER A 206 -1.80 -7.58 5.71
C SER A 206 -1.61 -6.68 6.94
N ILE A 207 -0.45 -6.76 7.62
CA ILE A 207 -0.10 -5.88 8.73
C ILE A 207 -0.02 -4.43 8.25
N PHE A 208 0.63 -4.19 7.12
CA PHE A 208 0.67 -2.87 6.49
C PHE A 208 -0.73 -2.36 6.12
N GLY A 209 -1.58 -3.22 5.54
CA GLY A 209 -2.97 -2.88 5.23
C GLY A 209 -3.76 -2.46 6.46
N PHE A 210 -3.54 -3.13 7.60
CA PHE A 210 -4.14 -2.75 8.88
C PHE A 210 -3.66 -1.37 9.34
N LEU A 211 -2.33 -1.13 9.30
CA LEU A 211 -1.75 0.16 9.67
C LEU A 211 -2.25 1.30 8.77
N ALA A 212 -2.30 1.06 7.45
CA ALA A 212 -2.76 2.05 6.48
C ALA A 212 -4.26 2.37 6.67
N ASN A 213 -5.09 1.36 6.95
CA ASN A 213 -6.50 1.57 7.30
C ASN A 213 -6.65 2.41 8.56
N TRP A 214 -5.94 2.05 9.63
CA TRP A 214 -5.97 2.78 10.89
C TRP A 214 -5.58 4.24 10.68
N LEU A 215 -4.49 4.51 9.96
CA LEU A 215 -4.03 5.86 9.71
C LEU A 215 -5.02 6.65 8.85
N TYR A 216 -5.57 6.05 7.81
CA TYR A 216 -6.56 6.68 6.93
C TYR A 216 -7.81 7.08 7.72
N LEU A 217 -8.31 6.21 8.59
CA LEU A 217 -9.44 6.52 9.47
C LEU A 217 -9.09 7.57 10.53
N LYS A 218 -7.89 7.48 11.15
CA LYS A 218 -7.40 8.44 12.16
C LYS A 218 -7.22 9.85 11.60
N THR A 219 -6.88 9.96 10.33
CA THR A 219 -6.59 11.24 9.65
C THR A 219 -7.78 11.82 8.90
N ASP A 220 -9.00 11.42 9.29
CA ASP A 220 -10.27 11.85 8.68
C ASP A 220 -10.30 11.63 7.16
N PHE A 221 -9.97 10.40 6.76
CA PHE A 221 -9.97 9.95 5.37
C PHE A 221 -9.05 10.77 4.47
N ASN A 222 -7.86 11.17 4.95
CA ASN A 222 -6.85 11.79 4.10
C ASN A 222 -6.00 10.72 3.38
N LEU A 223 -6.20 10.55 2.07
CA LEU A 223 -5.56 9.47 1.31
C LEU A 223 -4.05 9.65 1.16
N TRP A 224 -3.55 10.89 1.25
CA TRP A 224 -2.12 11.15 1.17
C TRP A 224 -1.34 10.57 2.36
N CYS A 225 -1.99 10.42 3.52
CA CYS A 225 -1.36 9.84 4.70
C CYS A 225 -0.90 8.39 4.46
N PRO A 226 -1.77 7.44 4.07
CA PRO A 226 -1.31 6.09 3.76
C PRO A 226 -0.51 6.00 2.45
N ILE A 227 -0.70 6.90 1.47
CA ILE A 227 0.16 6.94 0.25
C ILE A 227 1.60 7.21 0.61
N ILE A 228 1.84 8.19 1.49
CA ILE A 228 3.18 8.53 1.96
C ILE A 228 3.78 7.35 2.72
N ILE A 229 3.06 6.78 3.67
CA ILE A 229 3.58 5.62 4.41
C ILE A 229 3.93 4.47 3.45
N HIS A 230 3.08 4.16 2.47
CA HIS A 230 3.35 3.14 1.46
C HIS A 230 4.63 3.47 0.68
N SER A 231 4.77 4.69 0.19
CA SER A 231 5.92 5.13 -0.61
C SER A 231 7.23 4.97 0.18
N PHE A 232 7.23 5.34 1.46
CA PHE A 232 8.38 5.18 2.35
C PHE A 232 8.63 3.70 2.75
N CYS A 233 7.60 2.88 2.92
CA CYS A 233 7.76 1.43 3.08
C CYS A 233 8.42 0.80 1.86
N ASN A 234 8.02 1.20 0.64
CA ASN A 234 8.66 0.71 -0.58
C ASN A 234 10.11 1.19 -0.68
N LEU A 235 10.41 2.42 -0.24
CA LEU A 235 11.76 2.98 -0.22
C LEU A 235 12.68 2.27 0.77
N TYR A 236 12.25 2.14 2.04
CA TYR A 236 13.07 1.53 3.10
C TYR A 236 13.09 0.01 3.02
N GLY A 237 12.10 -0.60 2.37
CA GLY A 237 11.94 -2.04 2.29
C GLY A 237 11.57 -2.67 3.63
N PHE A 238 11.74 -3.98 3.74
CA PHE A 238 11.58 -4.67 5.02
C PHE A 238 12.80 -4.40 5.91
N PRO A 239 12.63 -3.95 7.18
CA PRO A 239 13.76 -3.76 8.08
C PRO A 239 14.57 -5.04 8.24
N THR A 240 15.89 -5.01 8.05
CA THR A 240 16.72 -6.19 8.23
C THR A 240 16.72 -6.60 9.70
N LEU A 241 16.82 -7.90 9.98
CA LEU A 241 16.87 -8.39 11.37
C LEU A 241 18.27 -8.19 12.01
N THR A 242 19.24 -7.72 11.23
CA THR A 242 20.65 -7.60 11.59
C THR A 242 21.25 -6.32 11.02
N VAL A 243 22.26 -5.80 11.71
CA VAL A 243 23.12 -4.69 11.27
C VAL A 243 24.55 -5.20 11.08
N ASP A 244 25.18 -4.89 9.95
CA ASP A 244 26.55 -5.25 9.61
C ASP A 244 27.55 -4.30 10.32
N SER A 245 27.85 -4.62 11.56
CA SER A 245 28.87 -3.91 12.32
C SER A 245 29.53 -4.81 13.35
N LYS A 246 30.84 -4.65 13.54
CA LYS A 246 31.58 -5.33 14.61
C LYS A 246 31.44 -4.65 15.99
N LYS A 247 30.87 -3.45 16.04
CA LYS A 247 30.78 -2.65 17.27
C LYS A 247 29.50 -3.01 18.03
N CYS A 248 29.63 -3.56 19.24
CA CYS A 248 28.48 -3.89 20.10
C CYS A 248 27.52 -2.69 20.31
N VAL A 249 28.07 -1.49 20.46
CA VAL A 249 27.29 -0.24 20.61
C VAL A 249 26.34 -0.01 19.43
N VAL A 250 26.74 -0.33 18.19
CA VAL A 250 25.89 -0.18 17.00
C VAL A 250 24.70 -1.12 17.08
N HIS A 251 24.91 -2.38 17.48
CA HIS A 251 23.84 -3.36 17.67
C HIS A 251 22.88 -2.90 18.77
N SER A 252 23.40 -2.44 19.91
CA SER A 252 22.57 -1.93 21.00
C SER A 252 21.71 -0.75 20.56
N ILE A 253 22.26 0.20 19.79
CA ILE A 253 21.51 1.33 19.26
C ILE A 253 20.45 0.84 18.26
N TYR A 254 20.82 0.00 17.29
CA TYR A 254 19.92 -0.51 16.27
C TYR A 254 18.69 -1.20 16.87
N TYR A 255 18.90 -2.17 17.76
CA TYR A 255 17.78 -2.89 18.39
C TYR A 255 16.96 -2.00 19.34
N SER A 256 17.60 -1.03 20.02
CA SER A 256 16.85 -0.04 20.82
C SER A 256 15.94 0.82 19.94
N LEU A 257 16.41 1.21 18.75
CA LEU A 257 15.63 1.95 17.77
C LEU A 257 14.47 1.13 17.20
N VAL A 258 14.68 -0.16 16.90
CA VAL A 258 13.60 -1.07 16.49
C VAL A 258 12.51 -1.15 17.56
N ILE A 259 12.90 -1.42 18.81
CA ILE A 259 11.96 -1.52 19.94
C ILE A 259 11.25 -0.18 20.16
N GLY A 260 11.97 0.93 20.08
CA GLY A 260 11.41 2.28 20.23
C GLY A 260 10.36 2.60 19.15
N GLY A 261 10.64 2.30 17.89
CA GLY A 261 9.70 2.49 16.77
C GLY A 261 8.43 1.64 16.90
N LEU A 262 8.58 0.36 17.28
CA LEU A 262 7.46 -0.54 17.54
C LEU A 262 6.62 -0.09 18.75
N TYR A 263 7.27 0.33 19.83
CA TYR A 263 6.59 0.83 21.03
C TYR A 263 5.84 2.13 20.74
N HIS A 264 6.43 3.06 19.99
CA HIS A 264 5.75 4.28 19.54
C HIS A 264 4.50 3.93 18.73
N THR A 265 4.63 3.02 17.77
CA THR A 265 3.51 2.57 16.93
C THR A 265 2.39 1.94 17.74
N TYR A 266 2.74 1.05 18.68
CA TYR A 266 1.78 0.43 19.58
C TYR A 266 1.01 1.48 20.40
N ARG A 267 1.71 2.46 20.97
CA ARG A 267 1.09 3.56 21.73
C ARG A 267 0.16 4.42 20.88
N GLU A 268 0.52 4.72 19.64
CA GLU A 268 -0.32 5.51 18.74
C GLU A 268 -1.60 4.79 18.34
N ILE A 269 -1.54 3.47 18.18
CA ILE A 269 -2.68 2.64 17.74
C ILE A 269 -3.64 2.34 18.91
N VAL A 270 -3.11 2.08 20.11
CA VAL A 270 -3.91 1.64 21.27
C VAL A 270 -4.28 2.79 22.22
N GLY A 271 -3.48 3.86 22.26
CA GLY A 271 -3.72 5.04 23.10
C GLY A 271 -4.66 6.05 22.45
#